data_AF-A0A7X7SVK6-F1
#
_entry.id   AF-A0A7X7SVK6-F1
#
_cell.length_a   1.000
_cell.length_b   1.000
_cell.length_c   1.000
_cell.angle_alpha   90.00
_cell.angle_beta   90.00
_cell.angle_gamma   90.00
#
_symmetry.space_group_name_H-M   'P 1'
#
loop_
_entity.id
_entity.type
_entity.pdbx_description
1 polymer ?
#
loop_
_entity_poly.entity_id
_entity_poly.type
_entity_poly.pdbx_seq_one_letter_code
_entity_poly.pdbx_strand_id
1 'polypeptide(L)'
;MASEANLNDDFRSWWDIKRIWSKKPNEKPMSLRELLKLSGNRYYDNDKLINSEFGDALIKMRRPFFLSEDEMSEEVVNYWAQRGLRKELLDGPEDWNKWAIFTPLSALKEENKDRKYPLIFALHGGGAGPDDGCTIFSTESEGYAELAADHELILGVLDNHWDEGIMAFYDYLVKNYPVDTSRVYLTGFSAGGNRATWTSLKHPELFAGILVGAGLPFYFEYDESLVENAAKYRIPMIGIGGTHEKGNTIPFSTTNPVDNPLPEIVARLLGAENKVRWANAFFKLNHIEYYSLEENLAHVSKTDDEVEKLIGIKVQHSRITYEMGQKHYWAEYCDDSGLCLVKYIYIDNLPHCVPPNMMELGWEFLSKFSRDPVSKKLIYNDNLTVGG
;
A
#
# COMPACT_ATOMS: atom_id res chain seq x y z
N MET A 1 -10.84 28.41 -17.15
CA MET A 1 -9.66 28.12 -18.01
C MET A 1 -8.46 28.79 -17.38
N ALA A 2 -7.85 28.13 -16.40
CA ALA A 2 -6.54 28.51 -15.87
C ALA A 2 -5.52 27.78 -16.72
N SER A 3 -4.58 28.53 -17.29
CA SER A 3 -3.48 28.02 -18.10
C SER A 3 -2.69 26.99 -17.33
N GLU A 4 -2.48 25.81 -17.92
CA GLU A 4 -1.31 24.98 -17.67
C GLU A 4 -0.09 25.90 -17.73
N ALA A 5 0.38 26.35 -16.57
CA ALA A 5 1.64 27.05 -16.50
C ALA A 5 2.69 26.08 -17.01
N ASN A 6 3.38 26.49 -18.09
CA ASN A 6 4.56 25.84 -18.65
C ASN A 6 5.45 25.26 -17.55
N LEU A 7 5.33 23.96 -17.33
CA LEU A 7 6.27 23.16 -16.58
C LEU A 7 6.71 22.04 -17.52
N ASN A 8 7.50 22.43 -18.52
CA ASN A 8 8.59 21.58 -18.99
C ASN A 8 9.59 21.45 -17.83
N ASP A 9 9.14 20.92 -16.69
CA ASP A 9 10.03 20.48 -15.63
C ASP A 9 10.81 19.34 -16.24
N ASP A 10 12.11 19.53 -16.40
CA ASP A 10 13.01 18.42 -16.67
C ASP A 10 13.08 17.55 -15.41
N PHE A 11 11.99 16.83 -15.14
CA PHE A 11 11.83 15.92 -14.00
C PHE A 11 12.88 14.80 -14.05
N ARG A 12 13.59 14.64 -15.17
CA ARG A 12 14.74 13.74 -15.26
C ARG A 12 15.86 14.15 -14.31
N SER A 13 16.05 15.46 -14.07
CA SER A 13 17.03 15.96 -13.11
C SER A 13 16.73 15.54 -11.67
N TRP A 14 15.45 15.26 -11.34
CA TRP A 14 15.04 14.89 -9.98
C TRP A 14 15.55 13.50 -9.56
N TRP A 15 15.83 12.62 -10.52
CA TRP A 15 16.42 11.30 -10.24
C TRP A 15 17.75 11.37 -9.49
N ASP A 16 18.45 12.49 -9.63
CA ASP A 16 19.79 12.70 -9.09
C ASP A 16 19.80 13.73 -7.93
N ILE A 17 18.65 14.31 -7.57
CA ILE A 17 18.49 15.14 -6.35
C ILE A 17 18.61 14.23 -5.14
N LYS A 18 19.50 14.60 -4.21
CA LYS A 18 19.72 13.86 -2.97
C LYS A 18 18.74 14.30 -1.89
N ARG A 19 18.09 13.33 -1.25
CA ARG A 19 17.15 13.53 -0.13
C ARG A 19 17.47 12.59 1.02
N ILE A 20 16.98 12.95 2.20
CA ILE A 20 16.88 12.07 3.37
C ILE A 20 15.55 11.33 3.28
N TRP A 21 15.55 10.01 3.36
CA TRP A 21 14.38 9.18 3.07
C TRP A 21 13.73 8.60 4.33
N SER A 22 14.45 8.63 5.44
CA SER A 22 14.03 8.09 6.72
C SER A 22 14.33 9.04 7.86
N LYS A 23 13.76 8.75 9.02
CA LYS A 23 14.02 9.47 10.27
C LYS A 23 15.34 9.06 10.93
N LYS A 24 16.12 8.15 10.32
CA LYS A 24 17.34 7.61 10.94
C LYS A 24 18.39 8.70 11.15
N PRO A 25 18.92 8.84 12.39
CA PRO A 25 19.98 9.78 12.67
C PRO A 25 21.21 9.54 11.80
N ASN A 26 21.78 10.62 11.27
CA ASN A 26 22.97 10.59 10.41
C ASN A 26 22.79 9.79 9.10
N GLU A 27 21.55 9.59 8.63
CA GLU A 27 21.32 9.07 7.29
C GLU A 27 22.02 9.98 6.26
N LYS A 28 22.74 9.36 5.33
CA LYS A 28 23.38 10.10 4.24
C LYS A 28 22.35 10.33 3.15
N PRO A 29 22.22 11.56 2.65
CA PRO A 29 21.26 11.83 1.59
C PRO A 29 21.69 11.09 0.32
N MET A 30 20.70 10.49 -0.34
CA MET A 30 20.88 9.69 -1.56
C MET A 30 19.82 10.07 -2.57
N SER A 31 20.11 9.88 -3.85
CA SER A 31 19.14 10.14 -4.90
C SER A 31 18.16 8.97 -5.04
N LEU A 32 17.01 9.22 -5.68
CA LEU A 32 16.05 8.15 -5.95
C LEU A 32 16.66 7.07 -6.86
N ARG A 33 17.51 7.46 -7.82
CA ARG A 33 18.28 6.53 -8.67
C ARG A 33 19.15 5.59 -7.82
N GLU A 34 19.86 6.14 -6.83
CA GLU A 34 20.71 5.36 -5.92
C GLU A 34 19.87 4.44 -5.03
N LEU A 35 18.75 4.94 -4.51
CA LEU A 35 17.84 4.20 -3.63
C LEU A 35 17.22 2.99 -4.34
N LEU A 36 16.66 3.17 -5.53
CA LEU A 36 16.03 2.07 -6.27
C LEU A 36 17.03 0.97 -6.63
N LYS A 37 18.26 1.35 -6.99
CA LYS A 37 19.34 0.39 -7.25
C LYS A 37 19.64 -0.51 -6.04
N LEU A 38 19.53 0.02 -4.82
CA LEU A 38 19.73 -0.72 -3.57
C LEU A 38 18.48 -1.49 -3.10
N SER A 39 17.33 -1.22 -3.70
CA SER A 39 16.05 -1.87 -3.39
C SER A 39 15.75 -3.08 -4.28
N GLY A 40 16.51 -3.27 -5.35
CA GLY A 40 16.35 -4.39 -6.28
C GLY A 40 17.16 -5.63 -5.92
N ASN A 41 16.72 -6.79 -6.38
CA ASN A 41 17.52 -8.01 -6.39
C ASN A 41 18.60 -7.96 -7.50
N ARG A 42 19.46 -8.98 -7.58
CA ARG A 42 20.55 -9.02 -8.57
C ARG A 42 20.12 -9.02 -10.04
N TYR A 43 18.84 -9.24 -10.32
CA TYR A 43 18.27 -9.26 -11.68
C TYR A 43 17.60 -7.93 -12.06
N TYR A 44 17.44 -7.01 -11.11
CA TYR A 44 16.79 -5.72 -11.31
C TYR A 44 17.58 -4.83 -12.28
N ASP A 45 16.89 -4.32 -13.31
CA ASP A 45 17.45 -3.37 -14.26
C ASP A 45 16.96 -1.94 -13.94
N ASN A 46 17.80 -1.22 -13.19
CA ASN A 46 17.52 0.15 -12.75
C ASN A 46 17.47 1.14 -13.90
N ASP A 47 18.34 1.00 -14.90
CA ASP A 47 18.38 1.94 -16.02
C ASP A 47 17.17 1.72 -16.94
N LYS A 48 16.74 0.48 -17.14
CA LYS A 48 15.49 0.18 -17.84
C LYS A 48 14.28 0.80 -17.14
N LEU A 49 14.19 0.73 -15.81
CA LEU A 49 13.09 1.36 -15.07
C LEU A 49 13.11 2.88 -15.25
N ILE A 50 14.25 3.52 -15.01
CA ILE A 50 14.38 4.99 -15.05
C ILE A 50 14.09 5.56 -16.44
N ASN A 51 14.44 4.81 -17.50
CA ASN A 51 14.21 5.23 -18.88
C ASN A 51 12.88 4.70 -19.47
N SER A 52 11.89 4.39 -18.64
CA SER A 52 10.57 3.91 -19.06
C SER A 52 9.44 4.86 -18.70
N GLU A 53 8.27 4.69 -19.31
CA GLU A 53 7.03 5.39 -18.94
C GLU A 53 6.69 5.21 -17.45
N PHE A 54 6.93 4.00 -16.93
CA PHE A 54 6.77 3.70 -15.52
C PHE A 54 7.72 4.53 -14.63
N GLY A 55 8.98 4.70 -15.05
CA GLY A 55 9.95 5.57 -14.39
C GLY A 55 9.49 7.04 -14.39
N ASP A 56 9.02 7.53 -15.53
CA ASP A 56 8.48 8.89 -15.65
C ASP A 56 7.27 9.10 -14.72
N ALA A 57 6.38 8.12 -14.59
CA ALA A 57 5.26 8.17 -13.66
C ALA A 57 5.73 8.13 -12.19
N LEU A 58 6.70 7.27 -11.87
CA LEU A 58 7.24 7.11 -10.52
C LEU A 58 7.88 8.39 -9.97
N ILE A 59 8.66 9.10 -10.79
CA ILE A 59 9.31 10.35 -10.36
C ILE A 59 8.30 11.50 -10.28
N LYS A 60 7.30 11.56 -11.17
CA LYS A 60 6.24 12.57 -11.14
C LYS A 60 5.34 12.42 -9.91
N MET A 61 4.99 11.19 -9.52
CA MET A 61 4.24 10.93 -8.29
C MET A 61 4.95 11.52 -7.05
N ARG A 62 6.28 11.54 -7.04
CA ARG A 62 7.08 12.10 -5.94
C ARG A 62 7.32 13.60 -6.02
N ARG A 63 6.67 14.30 -6.95
CA ARG A 63 6.86 15.74 -7.17
C ARG A 63 6.84 16.55 -5.86
N PRO A 64 5.86 16.43 -4.94
CA PRO A 64 5.82 17.24 -3.72
C PRO A 64 7.11 17.15 -2.90
N PHE A 65 7.66 15.94 -2.76
CA PHE A 65 8.90 15.66 -2.05
C PHE A 65 10.16 16.29 -2.68
N PHE A 66 10.10 16.64 -3.96
CA PHE A 66 11.18 17.32 -4.67
C PHE A 66 11.00 18.84 -4.75
N LEU A 67 9.79 19.37 -4.55
CA LEU A 67 9.54 20.82 -4.50
C LEU A 67 10.22 21.47 -3.28
N SER A 68 10.20 20.80 -2.12
CA SER A 68 10.73 21.35 -0.88
C SER A 68 11.33 20.27 0.03
N GLU A 69 12.06 20.71 1.06
CA GLU A 69 12.47 19.86 2.19
C GLU A 69 11.51 19.98 3.39
N ASP A 70 10.65 21.01 3.38
CA ASP A 70 9.61 21.24 4.39
C ASP A 70 8.26 20.81 3.83
N GLU A 71 7.67 19.80 4.47
CA GLU A 71 6.37 19.23 4.10
C GLU A 71 5.21 20.24 4.18
N MET A 72 5.35 21.32 4.96
CA MET A 72 4.34 22.38 5.09
C MET A 72 4.76 23.70 4.42
N SER A 73 5.79 23.67 3.57
CA SER A 73 6.15 24.83 2.75
C SER A 73 4.97 25.29 1.89
N GLU A 74 4.92 26.60 1.62
CA GLU A 74 3.85 27.22 0.82
C GLU A 74 3.68 26.53 -0.55
N GLU A 75 4.79 26.11 -1.18
CA GLU A 75 4.77 25.43 -2.48
C GLU A 75 4.08 24.06 -2.41
N VAL A 76 4.37 23.26 -1.36
CA VAL A 76 3.76 21.94 -1.17
C VAL A 76 2.27 22.07 -0.80
N VAL A 77 1.93 22.99 0.11
CA VAL A 77 0.53 23.23 0.50
C VAL A 77 -0.28 23.74 -0.70
N ASN A 78 0.27 24.65 -1.49
CA ASN A 78 -0.39 25.16 -2.70
C ASN A 78 -0.55 24.08 -3.78
N TYR A 79 0.44 23.20 -3.95
CA TYR A 79 0.33 22.07 -4.88
C TYR A 79 -0.89 21.21 -4.55
N TRP A 80 -1.07 20.83 -3.28
CA TRP A 80 -2.21 20.02 -2.84
C TRP A 80 -3.53 20.78 -2.87
N ALA A 81 -3.55 22.07 -2.52
CA ALA A 81 -4.74 22.91 -2.63
C ALA A 81 -5.25 23.00 -4.09
N GLN A 82 -4.35 23.12 -5.06
CA GLN A 82 -4.68 23.11 -6.49
C GLN A 82 -5.23 21.76 -6.96
N ARG A 83 -4.81 20.66 -6.31
CA ARG A 83 -5.37 19.31 -6.52
C ARG A 83 -6.67 19.06 -5.74
N GLY A 84 -7.19 20.05 -5.02
CA GLY A 84 -8.47 19.92 -4.31
C GLY A 84 -8.36 19.40 -2.88
N LEU A 85 -7.17 19.41 -2.27
CA LEU A 85 -6.95 18.94 -0.90
C LEU A 85 -6.48 20.06 0.03
N ARG A 86 -7.05 20.11 1.23
CA ARG A 86 -6.44 20.80 2.37
C ARG A 86 -5.47 19.85 3.04
N LYS A 87 -4.20 20.25 3.15
CA LYS A 87 -3.18 19.55 3.94
C LYS A 87 -3.03 20.19 5.32
N GLU A 88 -3.02 19.36 6.36
CA GLU A 88 -2.74 19.74 7.74
C GLU A 88 -1.64 18.83 8.30
N LEU A 89 -0.80 19.36 9.19
CA LEU A 89 0.18 18.59 9.93
C LEU A 89 -0.01 18.88 11.42
N LEU A 90 -0.28 17.85 12.19
CA LEU A 90 -0.57 17.92 13.62
C LEU A 90 0.39 17.04 14.40
N ASP A 91 0.63 17.40 15.66
CA ASP A 91 1.31 16.52 16.60
C ASP A 91 0.37 15.37 17.00
N GLY A 92 0.93 14.17 17.10
CA GLY A 92 0.26 13.00 17.63
C GLY A 92 0.25 12.98 19.17
N PRO A 93 -0.21 11.88 19.78
CA PRO A 93 -0.27 11.74 21.22
C PRO A 93 1.11 11.66 21.88
N GLU A 94 2.12 11.22 21.13
CA GLU A 94 3.50 11.17 21.57
C GLU A 94 4.27 12.41 21.10
N ASP A 95 5.33 12.79 21.81
CA ASP A 95 6.13 13.99 21.53
C ASP A 95 6.96 13.91 20.24
N TRP A 96 7.07 12.71 19.66
CA TRP A 96 7.87 12.43 18.47
C TRP A 96 7.05 12.15 17.22
N ASN A 97 5.75 11.86 17.35
CA ASN A 97 4.95 11.42 16.21
C ASN A 97 4.07 12.55 15.69
N LYS A 98 3.86 12.56 14.37
CA LYS A 98 2.98 13.49 13.70
C LYS A 98 1.89 12.77 12.92
N TRP A 99 0.89 13.55 12.55
CA TRP A 99 -0.20 13.19 11.66
C TRP A 99 -0.28 14.19 10.52
N ALA A 100 -0.13 13.73 9.28
CA ALA A 100 -0.56 14.50 8.12
C ALA A 100 -1.98 14.10 7.73
N ILE A 101 -2.84 15.09 7.56
CA ILE A 101 -4.24 14.91 7.20
C ILE A 101 -4.49 15.64 5.89
N PHE A 102 -5.04 14.92 4.93
CA PHE A 102 -5.53 15.48 3.69
C PHE A 102 -7.05 15.38 3.68
N THR A 103 -7.72 16.53 3.57
CA THR A 103 -9.17 16.63 3.52
C THR A 103 -9.59 17.20 2.17
N PRO A 104 -10.56 16.59 1.45
CA PRO A 104 -11.11 17.18 0.24
C PRO A 104 -11.64 18.58 0.51
N LEU A 105 -11.27 19.58 -0.31
CA LEU A 105 -11.75 20.95 -0.16
C LEU A 105 -13.28 21.05 -0.31
N SER A 106 -13.90 20.08 -0.99
CA SER A 106 -15.35 19.93 -1.05
C SER A 106 -15.98 19.68 0.32
N ALA A 107 -15.28 19.07 1.28
CA ALA A 107 -15.74 18.85 2.64
C ALA A 107 -15.88 20.15 3.45
N LEU A 108 -15.24 21.23 3.00
CA LEU A 108 -15.29 22.55 3.65
C LEU A 108 -16.42 23.44 3.12
N LYS A 109 -17.14 22.98 2.09
CA LYS A 109 -18.24 23.73 1.48
C LYS A 109 -19.53 23.51 2.27
N GLU A 110 -20.28 24.59 2.52
CA GLU A 110 -21.53 24.54 3.30
C GLU A 110 -22.56 23.58 2.69
N GLU A 111 -22.63 23.49 1.35
CA GLU A 111 -23.54 22.54 0.67
C GLU A 111 -23.23 21.06 0.96
N ASN A 112 -22.03 20.75 1.45
CA ASN A 112 -21.57 19.40 1.75
C ASN A 112 -21.44 19.11 3.26
N LYS A 113 -21.98 19.96 4.14
CA LYS A 113 -21.82 19.81 5.60
C LYS A 113 -22.28 18.46 6.17
N ASP A 114 -23.26 17.83 5.50
CA ASP A 114 -23.83 16.54 5.88
C ASP A 114 -23.19 15.37 5.09
N ARG A 115 -22.38 15.66 4.07
CA ARG A 115 -21.66 14.64 3.29
C ARG A 115 -20.55 14.03 4.15
N LYS A 116 -20.42 12.70 4.08
CA LYS A 116 -19.32 11.95 4.68
C LYS A 116 -18.42 11.37 3.59
N TYR A 117 -17.14 11.29 3.88
CA TYR A 117 -16.08 10.93 2.94
C TYR A 117 -15.38 9.65 3.41
N PRO A 118 -15.02 8.73 2.51
CA PRO A 118 -14.22 7.57 2.89
C PRO A 118 -12.91 8.01 3.56
N LEU A 119 -12.43 7.16 4.45
CA LEU A 119 -11.13 7.33 5.10
C LEU A 119 -10.17 6.27 4.62
N ILE A 120 -8.98 6.68 4.20
CA ILE A 120 -7.86 5.78 3.92
C ILE A 120 -6.65 6.16 4.78
N PHE A 121 -6.04 5.17 5.39
CA PHE A 121 -4.76 5.34 6.09
C PHE A 121 -3.60 4.90 5.22
N ALA A 122 -2.51 5.66 5.23
CA ALA A 122 -1.24 5.31 4.61
C ALA A 122 -0.17 5.08 5.68
N LEU A 123 0.32 3.84 5.76
CA LEU A 123 1.35 3.41 6.71
C LEU A 123 2.72 3.33 6.02
N HIS A 124 3.71 4.01 6.60
CA HIS A 124 5.02 4.17 5.99
C HIS A 124 5.89 2.90 6.08
N GLY A 125 6.96 2.84 5.28
CA GLY A 125 7.96 1.77 5.38
C GLY A 125 8.86 1.91 6.61
N GLY A 126 9.43 0.79 7.09
CA GLY A 126 10.30 0.73 8.28
C GLY A 126 9.55 0.79 9.63
N GLY A 127 10.28 0.84 10.74
CA GLY A 127 9.66 0.77 12.08
C GLY A 127 8.99 2.08 12.49
N ALA A 128 8.05 2.03 13.45
CA ALA A 128 7.48 3.23 14.05
C ALA A 128 8.29 3.62 15.29
N GLY A 129 9.03 4.72 15.15
CA GLY A 129 9.77 5.36 16.24
C GLY A 129 10.26 6.75 15.83
N PRO A 130 10.79 7.53 16.78
CA PRO A 130 11.34 8.86 16.53
C PRO A 130 12.45 8.85 15.46
N ASP A 131 13.24 7.79 15.46
CA ASP A 131 14.47 7.63 14.68
C ASP A 131 14.39 6.45 13.68
N ASP A 132 13.19 5.95 13.37
CA ASP A 132 13.00 4.79 12.49
C ASP A 132 11.88 5.00 11.48
N GLY A 133 12.00 4.34 10.33
CA GLY A 133 11.03 4.40 9.24
C GLY A 133 11.14 5.61 8.33
N CYS A 134 10.40 5.55 7.23
CA CYS A 134 10.26 6.62 6.27
C CYS A 134 9.60 7.85 6.90
N THR A 135 9.88 9.03 6.35
CA THR A 135 9.20 10.25 6.79
C THR A 135 7.75 10.27 6.31
N ILE A 136 6.87 10.99 7.03
CA ILE A 136 5.50 11.26 6.57
C ILE A 136 5.53 11.91 5.19
N PHE A 137 6.44 12.87 4.96
CA PHE A 137 6.52 13.59 3.70
C PHE A 137 6.87 12.70 2.51
N SER A 138 7.81 11.76 2.71
CA SER A 138 8.10 10.75 1.69
C SER A 138 6.85 9.93 1.41
N THR A 139 6.16 9.48 2.46
CA THR A 139 5.00 8.57 2.37
C THR A 139 3.80 9.22 1.68
N GLU A 140 3.42 10.44 2.04
CA GLU A 140 2.30 11.14 1.39
C GLU A 140 2.55 11.38 -0.12
N SER A 141 3.84 11.40 -0.53
CA SER A 141 4.27 11.61 -1.91
C SER A 141 4.45 10.31 -2.70
N GLU A 142 3.88 9.18 -2.23
CA GLU A 142 3.93 7.89 -2.90
C GLU A 142 2.58 7.48 -3.52
N GLY A 143 1.75 8.45 -3.91
CA GLY A 143 0.50 8.21 -4.64
C GLY A 143 -0.75 8.21 -3.76
N TYR A 144 -0.60 8.18 -2.44
CA TYR A 144 -1.73 8.17 -1.50
C TYR A 144 -2.51 9.49 -1.55
N ALA A 145 -1.83 10.62 -1.57
CA ALA A 145 -2.48 11.93 -1.61
C ALA A 145 -3.08 12.22 -3.00
N GLU A 146 -2.48 11.74 -4.09
CA GLU A 146 -3.11 11.73 -5.41
C GLU A 146 -4.42 10.97 -5.41
N LEU A 147 -4.46 9.75 -4.84
CA LEU A 147 -5.69 8.99 -4.72
C LEU A 147 -6.76 9.75 -3.92
N ALA A 148 -6.36 10.38 -2.81
CA ALA A 148 -7.27 11.17 -2.00
C ALA A 148 -7.86 12.37 -2.76
N ALA A 149 -7.06 13.02 -3.62
CA ALA A 149 -7.50 14.10 -4.48
C ALA A 149 -8.48 13.60 -5.55
N ASP A 150 -8.13 12.52 -6.23
CA ASP A 150 -8.83 12.04 -7.41
C ASP A 150 -10.19 11.40 -7.06
N HIS A 151 -10.33 10.86 -5.85
CA HIS A 151 -11.55 10.16 -5.38
C HIS A 151 -12.24 10.83 -4.18
N GLU A 152 -11.84 12.04 -3.82
CA GLU A 152 -12.33 12.79 -2.66
C GLU A 152 -12.33 11.95 -1.37
N LEU A 153 -11.16 11.49 -0.95
CA LEU A 153 -10.98 10.72 0.28
C LEU A 153 -10.36 11.60 1.38
N ILE A 154 -10.72 11.33 2.62
CA ILE A 154 -9.89 11.77 3.74
C ILE A 154 -8.71 10.80 3.81
N LEU A 155 -7.49 11.33 3.77
CA LEU A 155 -6.27 10.55 3.94
C LEU A 155 -5.59 10.92 5.27
N GLY A 156 -5.31 9.88 6.06
CA GLY A 156 -4.47 9.98 7.26
C GLY A 156 -3.11 9.31 7.04
N VAL A 157 -2.03 10.07 7.21
CA VAL A 157 -0.64 9.56 7.25
C VAL A 157 -0.08 9.78 8.63
N LEU A 158 0.53 8.77 9.24
CA LEU A 158 0.99 8.80 10.63
C LEU A 158 2.36 8.18 10.82
N ASP A 159 3.15 8.75 11.74
CA ASP A 159 4.45 8.21 12.17
C ASP A 159 4.32 6.98 13.08
N ASN A 160 3.34 7.01 13.99
CA ASN A 160 3.09 5.90 14.90
C ASN A 160 2.07 4.94 14.28
N HIS A 161 2.53 4.07 13.37
CA HIS A 161 1.70 3.00 12.79
C HIS A 161 1.67 1.72 13.64
N TRP A 162 1.89 1.81 14.95
CA TRP A 162 1.47 0.75 15.88
C TRP A 162 -0.05 0.77 16.02
N ASP A 163 -0.62 -0.32 16.52
CA ASP A 163 -2.07 -0.51 16.59
C ASP A 163 -2.76 0.62 17.37
N GLU A 164 -2.19 0.96 18.52
CA GLU A 164 -2.67 2.02 19.41
C GLU A 164 -2.58 3.39 18.74
N GLY A 165 -1.53 3.64 17.95
CA GLY A 165 -1.36 4.88 17.20
C GLY A 165 -2.36 5.03 16.06
N ILE A 166 -2.63 3.95 15.31
CA ILE A 166 -3.66 3.93 14.26
C ILE A 166 -5.05 4.16 14.87
N MET A 167 -5.37 3.51 16.00
CA MET A 167 -6.67 3.70 16.67
C MET A 167 -6.83 5.09 17.27
N ALA A 168 -5.79 5.66 17.88
CA ALA A 168 -5.83 7.04 18.37
C ALA A 168 -6.08 8.04 17.25
N PHE A 169 -5.44 7.84 16.09
CA PHE A 169 -5.65 8.71 14.94
C PHE A 169 -7.04 8.53 14.32
N TYR A 170 -7.53 7.29 14.23
CA TYR A 170 -8.90 6.99 13.81
C TYR A 170 -9.94 7.70 14.66
N ASP A 171 -9.84 7.59 15.99
CA ASP A 171 -10.77 8.27 16.91
C ASP A 171 -10.72 9.79 16.74
N TYR A 172 -9.53 10.35 16.55
CA TYR A 172 -9.36 11.78 16.26
C TYR A 172 -10.04 12.17 14.95
N LEU A 173 -9.83 11.42 13.87
CA LEU A 173 -10.40 11.72 12.55
C LEU A 173 -11.92 11.61 12.57
N VAL A 174 -12.49 10.54 13.14
CA VAL A 174 -13.96 10.37 13.23
C VAL A 174 -14.61 11.47 14.06
N LYS A 175 -13.93 11.93 15.11
CA LYS A 175 -14.44 13.00 15.97
C LYS A 175 -14.42 14.38 15.28
N ASN A 176 -13.38 14.68 14.51
CA ASN A 176 -13.11 16.04 14.04
C ASN A 176 -13.36 16.26 12.54
N TYR A 177 -13.52 15.18 11.76
CA TYR A 177 -13.66 15.24 10.30
C TYR A 177 -14.92 14.49 9.84
N PRO A 178 -15.47 14.80 8.66
CA PRO A 178 -16.68 14.15 8.14
C PRO A 178 -16.38 12.75 7.57
N VAL A 179 -15.87 11.85 8.41
CA VAL A 179 -15.53 10.47 8.03
C VAL A 179 -16.80 9.63 7.86
N ASP A 180 -16.86 8.89 6.76
CA ASP A 180 -17.79 7.79 6.54
C ASP A 180 -17.23 6.52 7.18
N THR A 181 -17.71 6.19 8.37
CA THR A 181 -17.25 5.02 9.14
C THR A 181 -17.66 3.68 8.53
N SER A 182 -18.46 3.66 7.46
CA SER A 182 -18.72 2.46 6.66
C SER A 182 -17.61 2.17 5.64
N ARG A 183 -16.78 3.18 5.29
CA ARG A 183 -15.74 3.10 4.26
C ARG A 183 -14.39 3.56 4.81
N VAL A 184 -13.81 2.71 5.66
CA VAL A 184 -12.49 2.91 6.24
C VAL A 184 -11.54 1.86 5.67
N TYR A 185 -10.41 2.30 5.12
CA TYR A 185 -9.42 1.44 4.46
C TYR A 185 -8.05 1.63 5.08
N LEU A 186 -7.25 0.56 5.07
CA LEU A 186 -5.91 0.57 5.64
C LEU A 186 -4.90 0.12 4.58
N THR A 187 -3.91 0.95 4.32
CA THR A 187 -2.92 0.70 3.28
C THR A 187 -1.52 1.00 3.79
N GLY A 188 -0.52 0.32 3.25
CA GLY A 188 0.85 0.66 3.59
C GLY A 188 1.86 -0.09 2.73
N PHE A 189 3.10 0.36 2.78
CA PHE A 189 4.20 -0.23 2.03
C PHE A 189 5.23 -0.86 2.97
N SER A 190 5.80 -2.00 2.58
CA SER A 190 6.82 -2.67 3.36
C SER A 190 6.33 -3.04 4.78
N ALA A 191 7.05 -2.63 5.83
CA ALA A 191 6.59 -2.74 7.22
C ALA A 191 5.20 -2.13 7.46
N GLY A 192 4.84 -1.04 6.78
CA GLY A 192 3.49 -0.45 6.85
C GLY A 192 2.42 -1.38 6.30
N GLY A 193 2.70 -2.11 5.21
CA GLY A 193 1.78 -3.14 4.69
C GLY A 193 1.60 -4.31 5.68
N ASN A 194 2.66 -4.67 6.40
CA ASN A 194 2.56 -5.65 7.48
C ASN A 194 1.73 -5.12 8.67
N ARG A 195 1.92 -3.86 9.07
CA ARG A 195 1.10 -3.21 10.11
C ARG A 195 -0.37 -3.13 9.70
N ALA A 196 -0.65 -2.84 8.43
CA ALA A 196 -2.01 -2.83 7.90
C ALA A 196 -2.70 -4.17 8.12
N THR A 197 -2.00 -5.27 7.84
CA THR A 197 -2.54 -6.61 8.13
C THR A 197 -2.76 -6.83 9.61
N TRP A 198 -1.75 -6.57 10.45
CA TRP A 198 -1.84 -6.81 11.89
C TRP A 198 -3.00 -6.08 12.56
N THR A 199 -3.12 -4.79 12.27
CA THR A 199 -4.21 -3.97 12.81
C THR A 199 -5.56 -4.41 12.25
N SER A 200 -5.63 -4.83 10.98
CA SER A 200 -6.88 -5.39 10.44
C SER A 200 -7.31 -6.71 11.12
N LEU A 201 -6.35 -7.56 11.53
CA LEU A 201 -6.67 -8.81 12.24
C LEU A 201 -7.12 -8.56 13.69
N LYS A 202 -6.63 -7.48 14.33
CA LYS A 202 -7.03 -7.07 15.67
C LYS A 202 -8.38 -6.35 15.69
N HIS A 203 -8.68 -5.57 14.65
CA HIS A 203 -9.92 -4.79 14.49
C HIS A 203 -10.65 -5.16 13.19
N PRO A 204 -11.01 -6.45 12.97
CA PRO A 204 -11.54 -6.93 11.70
C PRO A 204 -12.92 -6.36 11.33
N GLU A 205 -13.63 -5.80 12.30
CA GLU A 205 -14.92 -5.15 12.13
C GLU A 205 -14.84 -3.73 11.56
N LEU A 206 -13.64 -3.12 11.57
CA LEU A 206 -13.45 -1.71 11.25
C LEU A 206 -13.20 -1.47 9.75
N PHE A 207 -12.24 -2.20 9.18
CA PHE A 207 -11.75 -1.91 7.83
C PHE A 207 -12.59 -2.60 6.76
N ALA A 208 -13.05 -1.86 5.76
CA ALA A 208 -13.77 -2.40 4.60
C ALA A 208 -12.84 -3.19 3.65
N GLY A 209 -11.53 -2.91 3.69
CA GLY A 209 -10.50 -3.70 3.02
C GLY A 209 -9.12 -3.08 3.18
N ILE A 210 -8.08 -3.83 2.78
CA ILE A 210 -6.69 -3.43 2.94
C ILE A 210 -5.87 -3.59 1.66
N LEU A 211 -4.86 -2.73 1.51
CA LEU A 211 -3.83 -2.81 0.48
C LEU A 211 -2.46 -3.05 1.13
N VAL A 212 -1.78 -4.11 0.70
CA VAL A 212 -0.45 -4.48 1.18
C VAL A 212 0.60 -4.26 0.09
N GLY A 213 1.35 -3.17 0.19
CA GLY A 213 2.45 -2.84 -0.72
C GLY A 213 3.70 -3.68 -0.47
N ALA A 214 4.51 -3.86 -1.52
CA ALA A 214 5.61 -4.84 -1.64
C ALA A 214 5.14 -6.32 -1.64
N GLY A 215 3.83 -6.56 -1.77
CA GLY A 215 3.23 -7.90 -1.86
C GLY A 215 3.69 -8.82 -0.74
N LEU A 216 3.95 -8.28 0.45
CA LEU A 216 4.77 -8.92 1.47
C LEU A 216 4.05 -10.07 2.16
N PRO A 217 4.61 -11.29 2.09
CA PRO A 217 4.06 -12.45 2.75
C PRO A 217 4.92 -12.83 3.97
N PHE A 218 5.20 -11.90 4.89
CA PHE A 218 5.96 -12.24 6.10
C PHE A 218 5.08 -12.38 7.34
N TYR A 219 5.15 -13.58 7.91
CA TYR A 219 4.42 -14.04 9.06
C TYR A 219 5.12 -13.60 10.34
N PHE A 220 4.63 -12.58 11.03
CA PHE A 220 4.86 -12.54 12.48
C PHE A 220 3.85 -13.50 13.10
N GLU A 221 4.24 -14.23 14.13
CA GLU A 221 3.38 -15.20 14.82
C GLU A 221 2.06 -14.57 15.25
N TYR A 222 0.99 -14.74 14.46
CA TYR A 222 -0.36 -14.46 14.93
C TYR A 222 -0.90 -15.70 15.63
N ASP A 223 -1.66 -15.46 16.71
CA ASP A 223 -2.51 -16.46 17.33
C ASP A 223 -3.63 -16.83 16.33
N GLU A 224 -3.84 -18.12 16.08
CA GLU A 224 -4.91 -18.59 15.18
C GLU A 224 -6.28 -18.02 15.55
N SER A 225 -6.48 -17.67 16.82
CA SER A 225 -7.68 -17.00 17.31
C SER A 225 -7.96 -15.65 16.63
N LEU A 226 -6.93 -14.92 16.18
CA LEU A 226 -7.08 -13.67 15.44
C LEU A 226 -7.68 -13.92 14.05
N VAL A 227 -7.20 -14.94 13.34
CA VAL A 227 -7.74 -15.32 12.02
C VAL A 227 -9.16 -15.85 12.15
N GLU A 228 -9.44 -16.65 13.18
CA GLU A 228 -10.79 -17.15 13.45
C GLU A 228 -11.77 -16.03 13.81
N ASN A 229 -11.31 -15.02 14.56
CA ASN A 229 -12.13 -13.85 14.85
C ASN A 229 -12.37 -13.01 13.58
N ALA A 230 -11.32 -12.75 12.80
CA ALA A 230 -11.40 -12.01 11.55
C ALA A 230 -12.32 -12.70 10.53
N ALA A 231 -12.38 -14.02 10.52
CA ALA A 231 -13.26 -14.80 9.64
C ALA A 231 -14.75 -14.47 9.80
N LYS A 232 -15.19 -13.98 10.97
CA LYS A 232 -16.58 -13.54 11.20
C LYS A 232 -16.94 -12.28 10.41
N TYR A 233 -15.93 -11.48 10.08
CA TYR A 233 -16.08 -10.19 9.41
C TYR A 233 -15.61 -10.24 7.96
N ARG A 234 -14.62 -11.09 7.64
CA ARG A 234 -13.91 -11.19 6.36
C ARG A 234 -13.15 -9.90 6.04
N ILE A 235 -12.00 -9.95 5.39
CA ILE A 235 -11.18 -8.77 5.11
C ILE A 235 -10.69 -8.85 3.66
N PRO A 236 -11.28 -8.08 2.73
CA PRO A 236 -10.76 -7.93 1.39
C PRO A 236 -9.32 -7.44 1.43
N MET A 237 -8.42 -8.11 0.70
CA MET A 237 -7.00 -7.78 0.67
C MET A 237 -6.50 -7.77 -0.77
N ILE A 238 -5.78 -6.73 -1.15
CA ILE A 238 -4.98 -6.71 -2.37
C ILE A 238 -3.49 -6.49 -2.03
N GLY A 239 -2.65 -7.44 -2.42
CA GLY A 239 -1.21 -7.34 -2.29
C GLY A 239 -0.59 -6.90 -3.62
N ILE A 240 0.23 -5.85 -3.62
CA ILE A 240 0.89 -5.35 -4.84
C ILE A 240 2.39 -5.27 -4.57
N GLY A 241 3.18 -6.00 -5.34
CA GLY A 241 4.64 -6.11 -5.15
C GLY A 241 5.43 -6.20 -6.44
N GLY A 242 6.75 -6.24 -6.30
CA GLY A 242 7.68 -6.33 -7.42
C GLY A 242 8.22 -7.74 -7.62
N THR A 243 8.47 -8.09 -8.88
CA THR A 243 9.18 -9.33 -9.25
C THR A 243 10.68 -9.26 -8.96
N HIS A 244 11.23 -8.05 -8.78
CA HIS A 244 12.66 -7.80 -8.64
C HIS A 244 13.01 -7.14 -7.31
N GLU A 245 12.22 -7.38 -6.27
CA GLU A 245 12.50 -6.89 -4.93
C GLU A 245 13.72 -7.57 -4.30
N LYS A 246 14.56 -6.81 -3.56
CA LYS A 246 15.71 -7.35 -2.81
C LYS A 246 15.36 -8.50 -1.83
N GLY A 247 14.10 -8.57 -1.39
CA GLY A 247 13.61 -9.63 -0.51
C GLY A 247 13.21 -10.92 -1.22
N ASN A 248 13.11 -10.92 -2.55
CA ASN A 248 12.65 -12.07 -3.35
C ASN A 248 11.38 -12.72 -2.76
N THR A 249 10.35 -11.88 -2.57
CA THR A 249 9.08 -12.24 -1.89
C THR A 249 8.34 -13.36 -2.61
N ILE A 250 8.45 -13.43 -3.94
CA ILE A 250 7.94 -14.52 -4.78
C ILE A 250 9.08 -15.36 -5.40
N PRO A 251 8.83 -16.64 -5.72
CA PRO A 251 7.58 -17.40 -5.53
C PRO A 251 7.32 -17.75 -4.05
N PHE A 252 6.05 -17.83 -3.65
CA PHE A 252 5.63 -18.11 -2.26
C PHE A 252 6.03 -19.52 -1.81
N SER A 253 5.93 -20.51 -2.69
CA SER A 253 6.31 -21.89 -2.38
C SER A 253 7.82 -22.13 -2.24
N THR A 254 8.66 -21.12 -2.46
CA THR A 254 10.12 -21.30 -2.48
C THR A 254 10.81 -20.33 -1.52
N THR A 255 11.77 -20.84 -0.75
CA THR A 255 12.68 -20.00 0.05
C THR A 255 13.80 -19.51 -0.87
N ASN A 256 13.80 -18.21 -1.14
CA ASN A 256 14.80 -17.59 -2.01
C ASN A 256 15.91 -16.93 -1.18
N PRO A 257 17.16 -16.88 -1.67
CA PRO A 257 18.18 -16.06 -1.07
C PRO A 257 17.76 -14.58 -1.12
N VAL A 258 18.07 -13.83 -0.06
CA VAL A 258 17.86 -12.37 -0.01
C VAL A 258 19.09 -11.64 -0.53
N ASP A 259 18.89 -10.52 -1.23
CA ASP A 259 19.97 -9.64 -1.71
C ASP A 259 20.23 -8.46 -0.74
N ASN A 260 21.47 -7.98 -0.72
CA ASN A 260 22.06 -7.01 0.22
C ASN A 260 21.20 -5.77 0.57
N PRO A 261 21.27 -5.28 1.82
CA PRO A 261 21.25 -6.01 3.09
C PRO A 261 19.81 -6.19 3.58
N LEU A 262 19.47 -7.39 4.05
CA LEU A 262 18.24 -7.66 4.80
C LEU A 262 18.59 -8.30 6.15
N PRO A 263 17.97 -7.86 7.27
CA PRO A 263 18.19 -8.48 8.58
C PRO A 263 17.85 -9.98 8.55
N GLU A 264 18.63 -10.82 9.25
CA GLU A 264 18.44 -12.28 9.25
C GLU A 264 17.02 -12.70 9.69
N ILE A 265 16.44 -11.99 10.66
CA ILE A 265 15.06 -12.22 11.09
C ILE A 265 14.08 -12.05 9.93
N VAL A 266 14.23 -10.99 9.13
CA VAL A 266 13.38 -10.72 7.97
C VAL A 266 13.56 -11.82 6.91
N ALA A 267 14.80 -12.27 6.67
CA ALA A 267 15.07 -13.36 5.74
C ALA A 267 14.37 -14.67 6.15
N ARG A 268 14.35 -14.99 7.46
CA ARG A 268 13.62 -16.17 7.98
C ARG A 268 12.11 -16.06 7.77
N LEU A 269 11.54 -14.87 7.96
CA LEU A 269 10.11 -14.66 7.75
C LEU A 269 9.69 -14.79 6.28
N LEU A 270 10.62 -14.66 5.33
CA LEU A 270 10.39 -14.84 3.89
C LEU A 270 10.59 -16.29 3.41
N GLY A 271 10.75 -17.24 4.34
CA GLY A 271 10.78 -18.67 4.04
C GLY A 271 9.42 -19.20 3.52
N ALA A 272 9.45 -20.17 2.60
CA ALA A 272 8.27 -20.67 1.91
C ALA A 272 7.08 -21.03 2.83
N GLU A 273 7.37 -21.69 3.96
CA GLU A 273 6.36 -22.06 4.95
C GLU A 273 5.61 -20.82 5.49
N ASN A 274 6.34 -19.77 5.86
CA ASN A 274 5.76 -18.53 6.37
C ASN A 274 4.95 -17.80 5.30
N LYS A 275 5.44 -17.81 4.05
CA LYS A 275 4.76 -17.16 2.93
C LYS A 275 3.45 -17.85 2.56
N VAL A 276 3.44 -19.18 2.49
CA VAL A 276 2.22 -19.95 2.23
C VAL A 276 1.28 -19.87 3.44
N ARG A 277 1.80 -19.93 4.67
CA ARG A 277 0.98 -19.75 5.88
C ARG A 277 0.29 -18.39 5.91
N TRP A 278 1.00 -17.33 5.51
CA TRP A 278 0.43 -15.99 5.35
C TRP A 278 -0.71 -15.94 4.33
N ALA A 279 -0.48 -16.44 3.12
CA ALA A 279 -1.53 -16.47 2.08
C ALA A 279 -2.76 -17.25 2.57
N ASN A 280 -2.53 -18.43 3.16
CA ASN A 280 -3.58 -19.28 3.70
C ASN A 280 -4.34 -18.63 4.86
N ALA A 281 -3.73 -17.72 5.63
CA ALA A 281 -4.41 -16.93 6.65
C ALA A 281 -5.56 -16.10 6.05
N PHE A 282 -5.25 -15.38 4.96
CA PHE A 282 -6.21 -14.55 4.25
C PHE A 282 -7.23 -15.35 3.46
N PHE A 283 -6.83 -16.51 2.94
CA PHE A 283 -7.79 -17.43 2.34
C PHE A 283 -8.77 -17.98 3.39
N LYS A 284 -8.26 -18.45 4.55
CA LYS A 284 -9.08 -18.95 5.67
C LYS A 284 -10.06 -17.89 6.17
N LEU A 285 -9.60 -16.67 6.45
CA LEU A 285 -10.49 -15.61 6.97
C LEU A 285 -11.52 -15.12 5.95
N ASN A 286 -11.26 -15.28 4.65
CA ASN A 286 -12.22 -14.89 3.61
C ASN A 286 -13.08 -16.05 3.09
N HIS A 287 -12.92 -17.25 3.66
CA HIS A 287 -13.62 -18.48 3.24
C HIS A 287 -13.29 -18.89 1.80
N ILE A 288 -12.02 -18.79 1.44
CA ILE A 288 -11.46 -19.19 0.15
C ILE A 288 -10.73 -20.53 0.33
N GLU A 289 -10.82 -21.42 -0.66
CA GLU A 289 -10.06 -22.67 -0.68
C GLU A 289 -8.55 -22.39 -0.66
N TYR A 290 -7.80 -23.16 0.14
CA TYR A 290 -6.37 -23.01 0.28
C TYR A 290 -5.66 -24.35 0.36
N TYR A 291 -4.36 -24.33 0.05
CA TYR A 291 -3.56 -25.54 -0.13
C TYR A 291 -2.29 -25.46 0.73
N SER A 292 -1.82 -26.61 1.18
CA SER A 292 -0.53 -26.73 1.87
C SER A 292 0.63 -26.32 0.97
N LEU A 293 1.81 -26.12 1.57
CA LEU A 293 3.04 -25.85 0.82
C LEU A 293 3.35 -26.97 -0.18
N GLU A 294 3.19 -28.23 0.23
CA GLU A 294 3.47 -29.40 -0.62
C GLU A 294 2.51 -29.50 -1.81
N GLU A 295 1.22 -29.24 -1.59
CA GLU A 295 0.21 -29.23 -2.67
C GLU A 295 0.48 -28.11 -3.67
N ASN A 296 0.82 -26.91 -3.19
CA ASN A 296 1.21 -25.79 -4.06
C ASN A 296 2.47 -26.11 -4.88
N LEU A 297 3.52 -26.66 -4.26
CA LEU A 297 4.73 -27.08 -4.95
C LEU A 297 4.44 -28.15 -6.03
N ALA A 298 3.64 -29.16 -5.68
CA ALA A 298 3.27 -30.23 -6.60
C ALA A 298 2.45 -29.71 -7.78
N HIS A 299 1.57 -28.74 -7.57
CA HIS A 299 0.79 -28.07 -8.62
C HIS A 299 1.66 -27.21 -9.53
N VAL A 300 2.44 -26.29 -8.95
CA VAL A 300 3.29 -25.34 -9.69
C VAL A 300 4.34 -26.05 -10.54
N SER A 301 4.82 -27.22 -10.12
CA SER A 301 5.75 -28.05 -10.92
C SER A 301 5.16 -28.60 -12.23
N LYS A 302 3.83 -28.59 -12.39
CA LYS A 302 3.10 -29.22 -13.50
C LYS A 302 2.29 -28.23 -14.34
N THR A 303 1.93 -27.08 -13.79
CA THR A 303 1.16 -26.06 -14.50
C THR A 303 1.98 -25.44 -15.64
N ASP A 304 1.30 -24.94 -16.66
CA ASP A 304 1.88 -24.12 -17.72
C ASP A 304 1.55 -22.62 -17.58
N ASP A 305 0.74 -22.25 -16.59
CA ASP A 305 0.35 -20.88 -16.34
C ASP A 305 1.54 -20.04 -15.83
N GLU A 306 1.82 -18.93 -16.53
CA GLU A 306 2.95 -18.03 -16.24
C GLU A 306 2.80 -17.33 -14.89
N VAL A 307 1.57 -16.96 -14.50
CA VAL A 307 1.28 -16.30 -13.22
C VAL A 307 1.46 -17.27 -12.07
N GLU A 308 0.93 -18.50 -12.18
CA GLU A 308 1.11 -19.52 -11.14
C GLU A 308 2.58 -19.88 -10.94
N LYS A 309 3.35 -20.01 -12.03
CA LYS A 309 4.81 -20.25 -11.95
C LYS A 309 5.54 -19.10 -11.24
N LEU A 310 5.15 -17.86 -11.53
CA LEU A 310 5.77 -16.68 -10.94
C LEU A 310 5.43 -16.54 -9.45
N ILE A 311 4.15 -16.61 -9.10
CA ILE A 311 3.67 -16.39 -7.74
C ILE A 311 3.97 -17.59 -6.85
N GLY A 312 3.99 -18.81 -7.39
CA GLY A 312 4.37 -20.01 -6.65
C GLY A 312 3.28 -20.59 -5.76
N ILE A 313 2.02 -20.27 -6.02
CA ILE A 313 0.86 -20.98 -5.43
C ILE A 313 -0.20 -21.12 -6.51
N LYS A 314 -1.12 -22.08 -6.33
CA LYS A 314 -2.25 -22.31 -7.25
C LYS A 314 -3.15 -21.08 -7.29
N VAL A 315 -3.57 -20.66 -8.48
CA VAL A 315 -4.39 -19.44 -8.71
C VAL A 315 -5.74 -19.83 -9.31
N GLN A 316 -6.84 -19.26 -8.82
CA GLN A 316 -8.18 -19.53 -9.38
C GLN A 316 -8.43 -18.75 -10.68
N HIS A 317 -8.07 -17.46 -10.69
CA HIS A 317 -8.12 -16.64 -11.90
C HIS A 317 -6.81 -15.88 -12.09
N SER A 318 -6.07 -16.25 -13.13
CA SER A 318 -4.84 -15.60 -13.56
C SER A 318 -5.09 -14.69 -14.77
N ARG A 319 -4.36 -13.57 -14.83
CA ARG A 319 -4.22 -12.79 -16.08
C ARG A 319 -2.92 -11.99 -16.07
N ILE A 320 -2.48 -11.59 -17.25
CA ILE A 320 -1.35 -10.66 -17.41
C ILE A 320 -1.88 -9.42 -18.13
N THR A 321 -1.72 -8.26 -17.52
CA THR A 321 -1.98 -6.96 -18.17
C THR A 321 -0.67 -6.23 -18.44
N TYR A 322 -0.73 -5.17 -19.24
CA TYR A 322 0.41 -4.35 -19.58
C TYR A 322 0.07 -2.88 -19.34
N GLU A 323 0.73 -2.27 -18.37
CA GLU A 323 0.49 -0.90 -17.94
C GLU A 323 1.82 -0.16 -17.83
N MET A 324 1.89 1.05 -18.39
CA MET A 324 3.10 1.88 -18.43
C MET A 324 4.36 1.14 -18.91
N GLY A 325 4.23 0.22 -19.87
CA GLY A 325 5.36 -0.54 -20.37
C GLY A 325 5.77 -1.77 -19.55
N GLN A 326 5.03 -2.15 -18.49
CA GLN A 326 5.37 -3.27 -17.61
C GLN A 326 4.24 -4.30 -17.51
N LYS A 327 4.62 -5.59 -17.48
CA LYS A 327 3.69 -6.68 -17.20
C LYS A 327 3.23 -6.60 -15.75
N HIS A 328 1.93 -6.76 -15.55
CA HIS A 328 1.29 -6.93 -14.25
C HIS A 328 0.68 -8.33 -14.20
N TYR A 329 1.18 -9.17 -13.30
CA TYR A 329 0.76 -10.55 -13.13
C TYR A 329 -0.30 -10.61 -12.03
N TRP A 330 -1.55 -10.85 -12.42
CA TRP A 330 -2.70 -10.86 -11.53
C TRP A 330 -3.06 -12.27 -11.11
N ALA A 331 -3.21 -12.48 -9.81
CA ALA A 331 -3.84 -13.65 -9.24
C ALA A 331 -5.01 -13.25 -8.35
N GLU A 332 -6.18 -13.80 -8.64
CA GLU A 332 -7.41 -13.54 -7.89
C GLU A 332 -7.94 -14.83 -7.27
N TYR A 333 -8.42 -14.68 -6.04
CA TYR A 333 -8.91 -15.78 -5.21
C TYR A 333 -10.29 -15.41 -4.65
N CYS A 334 -11.24 -16.32 -4.81
CA CYS A 334 -12.66 -16.11 -4.65
C CYS A 334 -13.25 -17.23 -3.80
N ASP A 335 -14.29 -16.87 -3.04
CA ASP A 335 -15.06 -17.83 -2.26
C ASP A 335 -15.94 -18.71 -3.15
N ASP A 336 -16.67 -19.65 -2.54
CA ASP A 336 -17.58 -20.55 -3.25
C ASP A 336 -18.75 -19.83 -3.97
N SER A 337 -19.00 -18.56 -3.65
CA SER A 337 -20.00 -17.73 -4.35
C SER A 337 -19.45 -17.03 -5.58
N GLY A 338 -18.12 -17.07 -5.78
CA GLY A 338 -17.41 -16.37 -6.86
C GLY A 338 -16.99 -14.95 -6.50
N LEU A 339 -17.14 -14.51 -5.24
CA LEU A 339 -16.69 -13.19 -4.81
C LEU A 339 -15.19 -13.21 -4.50
N CYS A 340 -14.41 -12.52 -5.32
CA CYS A 340 -12.96 -12.44 -5.16
C CYS A 340 -12.56 -11.43 -4.09
N LEU A 341 -12.00 -11.91 -2.98
CA LEU A 341 -11.66 -11.12 -1.80
C LEU A 341 -10.17 -11.01 -1.55
N VAL A 342 -9.36 -11.86 -2.18
CA VAL A 342 -7.90 -11.79 -2.08
C VAL A 342 -7.34 -11.66 -3.49
N LYS A 343 -6.50 -10.65 -3.70
CA LYS A 343 -5.81 -10.41 -4.97
C LYS A 343 -4.33 -10.20 -4.74
N TYR A 344 -3.51 -10.67 -5.67
CA TYR A 344 -2.10 -10.31 -5.76
C TYR A 344 -1.79 -9.78 -7.15
N ILE A 345 -0.99 -8.72 -7.20
CA ILE A 345 -0.40 -8.16 -8.41
C ILE A 345 1.11 -8.12 -8.22
N TYR A 346 1.84 -8.78 -9.12
CA TYR A 346 3.29 -8.61 -9.19
C TYR A 346 3.66 -7.85 -10.45
N ILE A 347 4.56 -6.88 -10.34
CA ILE A 347 4.95 -5.98 -11.43
C ILE A 347 6.36 -6.35 -11.91
N ASP A 348 6.51 -6.49 -13.22
CA ASP A 348 7.78 -6.84 -13.86
C ASP A 348 8.87 -5.76 -13.67
N ASN A 349 10.12 -6.16 -13.43
CA ASN A 349 11.26 -5.25 -13.18
C ASN A 349 11.03 -4.17 -12.10
N LEU A 350 10.13 -4.40 -11.13
CA LEU A 350 9.91 -3.49 -10.00
C LEU A 350 10.77 -3.91 -8.80
N PRO A 351 11.63 -3.01 -8.25
CA PRO A 351 12.39 -3.26 -7.02
C PRO A 351 11.49 -3.02 -5.78
N HIS A 352 12.08 -3.04 -4.58
CA HIS A 352 11.34 -2.71 -3.35
C HIS A 352 11.03 -1.21 -3.26
N CYS A 353 10.03 -0.74 -4.01
CA CYS A 353 9.48 0.61 -3.98
C CYS A 353 7.97 0.63 -4.26
N VAL A 354 7.30 1.73 -3.89
CA VAL A 354 5.88 1.93 -4.20
C VAL A 354 5.70 2.19 -5.70
N PRO A 355 4.96 1.34 -6.44
CA PRO A 355 4.69 1.57 -7.84
C PRO A 355 3.70 2.73 -8.04
N PRO A 356 3.83 3.53 -9.13
CA PRO A 356 3.02 4.72 -9.37
C PRO A 356 1.52 4.45 -9.52
N ASN A 357 1.12 3.25 -9.92
CA ASN A 357 -0.27 2.82 -10.04
C ASN A 357 -0.75 1.98 -8.84
N MET A 358 0.04 1.84 -7.76
CA MET A 358 -0.34 1.01 -6.61
C MET A 358 -1.71 1.39 -6.05
N MET A 359 -1.90 2.69 -5.83
CA MET A 359 -3.10 3.21 -5.20
C MET A 359 -4.33 3.06 -6.08
N GLU A 360 -4.22 3.35 -7.37
CA GLU A 360 -5.36 3.23 -8.29
C GLU A 360 -5.79 1.77 -8.46
N LEU A 361 -4.84 0.85 -8.72
CA LEU A 361 -5.09 -0.59 -8.79
C LEU A 361 -5.74 -1.13 -7.51
N GLY A 362 -5.26 -0.64 -6.37
CA GLY A 362 -5.83 -0.97 -5.08
C GLY A 362 -7.24 -0.44 -4.89
N TRP A 363 -7.47 0.81 -5.26
CA TRP A 363 -8.75 1.49 -5.09
C TRP A 363 -9.86 0.92 -5.98
N GLU A 364 -9.55 0.53 -7.21
CA GLU A 364 -10.49 -0.19 -8.09
C GLU A 364 -11.06 -1.46 -7.43
N PHE A 365 -10.27 -2.09 -6.57
CA PHE A 365 -10.70 -3.24 -5.78
C PHE A 365 -11.41 -2.81 -4.48
N LEU A 366 -10.75 -1.98 -3.67
CA LEU A 366 -11.19 -1.64 -2.32
C LEU A 366 -12.50 -0.83 -2.31
N SER A 367 -12.69 0.08 -3.27
CA SER A 367 -13.86 0.97 -3.34
C SER A 367 -15.20 0.23 -3.46
N LYS A 368 -15.18 -1.06 -3.84
CA LYS A 368 -16.36 -1.93 -3.95
C LYS A 368 -16.85 -2.44 -2.61
N PHE A 369 -16.11 -2.22 -1.53
CA PHE A 369 -16.42 -2.77 -0.21
C PHE A 369 -16.81 -1.69 0.79
N SER A 370 -17.73 -2.01 1.67
CA SER A 370 -18.06 -1.19 2.84
C SER A 370 -18.44 -2.08 4.02
N ARG A 371 -18.63 -1.47 5.20
CA ARG A 371 -19.09 -2.12 6.42
C ARG A 371 -20.49 -1.63 6.76
N ASP A 372 -21.39 -2.56 7.08
CA ASP A 372 -22.66 -2.18 7.69
C ASP A 372 -22.38 -1.43 9.02
N PRO A 373 -22.87 -0.19 9.21
CA PRO A 373 -22.49 0.62 10.36
C PRO A 373 -22.84 0.00 11.71
N VAL A 374 -23.85 -0.88 11.76
CA VAL A 374 -24.37 -1.50 12.98
C VAL A 374 -23.79 -2.89 13.19
N SER A 375 -23.98 -3.79 12.23
CA SER A 375 -23.58 -5.20 12.31
C SER A 375 -22.12 -5.45 11.95
N LYS A 376 -21.44 -4.47 11.33
CA LYS A 376 -20.05 -4.54 10.86
C LYS A 376 -19.77 -5.63 9.81
N LYS A 377 -20.83 -6.22 9.26
CA LYS A 377 -20.71 -7.17 8.14
C LYS A 377 -20.14 -6.46 6.92
N LEU A 378 -19.28 -7.17 6.19
CA LEU A 378 -18.78 -6.71 4.90
C LEU A 378 -19.93 -6.64 3.90
N ILE A 379 -20.02 -5.54 3.17
CA ILE A 379 -20.95 -5.31 2.08
C ILE A 379 -20.12 -5.17 0.80
N TYR A 380 -20.51 -5.92 -0.23
CA TYR A 380 -19.98 -5.77 -1.59
C TYR A 380 -20.98 -4.98 -2.43
N ASN A 381 -20.53 -3.94 -3.11
CA ASN A 381 -21.35 -3.06 -3.92
C ASN A 381 -20.83 -3.03 -5.36
N ASP A 382 -21.47 -3.77 -6.26
CA ASP A 382 -21.15 -3.76 -7.70
C ASP A 382 -21.35 -2.38 -8.36
N ASN A 383 -22.19 -1.52 -7.76
CA ASN A 383 -22.57 -0.22 -8.31
C ASN A 383 -21.76 0.96 -7.78
N LEU A 384 -20.76 0.74 -6.90
CA LEU A 384 -19.81 1.80 -6.55
C LEU A 384 -18.84 1.96 -7.73
N THR A 385 -19.28 2.69 -8.75
CA THR A 385 -18.40 3.15 -9.82
C THR A 385 -17.35 4.09 -9.24
N VAL A 386 -16.14 3.96 -9.73
CA VAL A 386 -15.03 4.91 -9.56
C VAL A 386 -15.51 6.27 -10.08
N GLY A 387 -15.94 7.17 -9.18
CA GLY A 387 -16.38 8.52 -9.51
C GLY A 387 -17.87 8.81 -9.29
N GLY A 388 -18.14 9.66 -8.30
CA GLY A 388 -19.41 10.34 -8.05
C GLY A 388 -19.16 11.63 -7.28
#